data_AF-A0A4Q3SMG8-F1
#
_entry.id   AF-A0A4Q3SMG8-F1
#
_cell.length_a   1.000
_cell.length_b   1.000
_cell.length_c   1.000
_cell.angle_alpha   90.00
_cell.angle_beta   90.00
_cell.angle_gamma   90.00
#
_symmetry.space_group_name_H-M   'P 1'
#
loop_
_entity.id
_entity.type
_entity.pdbx_description
1 polymer ?
#
loop_
_entity_poly.entity_id
_entity_poly.type
_entity_poly.pdbx_seq_one_letter_code
_entity_poly.pdbx_strand_id
1 'polypeptide(L)'
;MISFMQSHGIDPNRIAVTGDSAGGHLSESAALLTPLIGKGGFGTTNGVYEFLPSYIPAGKNVEDLKKELTNSIKAVAPSYGPSDAADFKMFIEKTDQGYFDAISPIKHVPAATQRGLPHFIVRGTKDPIIPIKAVDDYEAVLKAAGQKVERYEVEGAGHAFFDWKPDAVTIATFEKYGVPYAEKMRKFFDGVFYK
;
A
#
# COMPACT_ATOMS: atom_id res chain seq x y z
N MET A 1 -4.72 17.72 8.85
CA MET A 1 -3.90 17.14 7.78
C MET A 1 -3.72 18.11 6.62
N ILE A 2 -4.78 18.48 5.89
CA ILE A 2 -4.68 19.40 4.73
C ILE A 2 -3.96 20.72 5.08
N SER A 3 -4.34 21.40 6.16
CA SER A 3 -3.69 22.64 6.61
C SER A 3 -2.21 22.46 6.97
N PHE A 4 -1.86 21.35 7.60
CA PHE A 4 -0.47 20.98 7.90
C PHE A 4 0.33 20.70 6.64
N MET A 5 -0.22 19.99 5.67
CA MET A 5 0.43 19.72 4.38
C MET A 5 0.71 21.03 3.64
N GLN A 6 -0.30 21.89 3.55
CA GLN A 6 -0.18 23.19 2.88
C GLN A 6 0.87 24.09 3.55
N SER A 7 0.94 24.10 4.89
CA SER A 7 1.95 24.89 5.61
C SER A 7 3.39 24.42 5.38
N HIS A 8 3.57 23.19 4.85
CA HIS A 8 4.87 22.61 4.51
C HIS A 8 5.09 22.48 2.99
N GLY A 9 4.25 23.12 2.16
CA GLY A 9 4.38 23.08 0.71
C GLY A 9 3.94 21.76 0.04
N ILE A 10 3.20 20.92 0.75
CA ILE A 10 2.68 19.64 0.25
C ILE A 10 1.27 19.86 -0.31
N ASP A 11 1.02 19.44 -1.55
CA ASP A 11 -0.31 19.45 -2.16
C ASP A 11 -1.14 18.25 -1.66
N PRO A 12 -2.23 18.47 -0.90
CA PRO A 12 -3.05 17.39 -0.35
C PRO A 12 -3.80 16.58 -1.42
N ASN A 13 -3.82 17.03 -2.67
CA ASN A 13 -4.41 16.33 -3.80
C ASN A 13 -3.38 15.50 -4.59
N ARG A 14 -2.10 15.55 -4.23
CA ARG A 14 -1.00 14.85 -4.92
C ARG A 14 -0.22 13.97 -3.96
N ILE A 15 -0.92 13.04 -3.33
CA ILE A 15 -0.33 12.09 -2.39
C ILE A 15 -0.36 10.69 -3.01
N ALA A 16 0.81 10.08 -3.11
CA ALA A 16 0.96 8.66 -3.35
C ALA A 16 1.71 8.01 -2.18
N VAL A 17 1.51 6.71 -2.01
CA VAL A 17 2.20 5.93 -0.99
C VAL A 17 2.95 4.79 -1.66
N THR A 18 4.19 4.57 -1.25
CA THR A 18 5.03 3.46 -1.72
C THR A 18 5.75 2.87 -0.53
N GLY A 19 6.21 1.64 -0.69
CA GLY A 19 7.02 0.96 0.30
C GLY A 19 7.40 -0.45 -0.14
N ASP A 20 8.40 -0.99 0.53
CA ASP A 20 9.04 -2.25 0.14
C ASP A 20 8.76 -3.33 1.18
N SER A 21 8.45 -4.56 0.76
CA SER A 21 8.20 -5.70 1.65
C SER A 21 7.10 -5.39 2.69
N ALA A 22 7.40 -5.41 3.99
CA ALA A 22 6.47 -4.94 5.03
C ALA A 22 6.01 -3.49 4.81
N GLY A 23 6.87 -2.63 4.25
CA GLY A 23 6.50 -1.28 3.81
C GLY A 23 5.52 -1.29 2.64
N GLY A 24 5.58 -2.31 1.77
CA GLY A 24 4.61 -2.53 0.70
C GLY A 24 3.23 -2.83 1.26
N HIS A 25 3.14 -3.74 2.23
CA HIS A 25 1.92 -4.00 2.98
C HIS A 25 1.36 -2.74 3.67
N LEU A 26 2.22 -1.96 4.32
CA LEU A 26 1.83 -0.69 4.95
C LEU A 26 1.36 0.35 3.93
N SER A 27 1.96 0.39 2.74
CA SER A 27 1.55 1.31 1.67
C SER A 27 0.15 1.00 1.17
N GLU A 28 -0.16 -0.29 0.95
CA GLU A 28 -1.48 -0.77 0.61
C GLU A 28 -2.47 -0.52 1.74
N SER A 29 -2.06 -0.80 2.99
CA SER A 29 -2.89 -0.57 4.17
C SER A 29 -3.27 0.89 4.33
N ALA A 30 -2.30 1.79 4.18
CA ALA A 30 -2.53 3.23 4.22
C ALA A 30 -3.48 3.69 3.11
N ALA A 31 -3.50 3.03 1.96
CA ALA A 31 -4.36 3.40 0.85
C ALA A 31 -5.77 2.77 0.94
N LEU A 32 -5.89 1.52 1.40
CA LEU A 32 -7.09 0.69 1.30
C LEU A 32 -7.83 0.52 2.62
N LEU A 33 -7.15 0.60 3.76
CA LEU A 33 -7.77 0.37 5.08
C LEU A 33 -8.23 1.68 5.75
N THR A 34 -8.05 2.84 5.12
CA THR A 34 -8.58 4.11 5.67
C THR A 34 -10.09 4.11 5.93
N PRO A 35 -10.95 3.39 5.20
CA PRO A 35 -12.37 3.28 5.56
C PRO A 35 -12.62 2.62 6.92
N LEU A 36 -11.64 1.86 7.44
CA LEU A 36 -11.69 1.21 8.76
C LEU A 36 -11.25 2.16 9.90
N ILE A 37 -10.98 3.44 9.64
CA ILE A 37 -10.71 4.40 10.72
C ILE A 37 -11.99 4.61 11.55
N GLY A 38 -11.91 4.52 12.89
CA GLY A 38 -13.13 4.60 13.70
C GLY A 38 -12.89 4.63 15.20
N LYS A 39 -13.96 4.46 15.98
CA LYS A 39 -13.93 4.51 17.46
C LYS A 39 -14.40 3.21 18.12
N GLY A 40 -14.87 2.23 17.35
CA GLY A 40 -15.39 0.95 17.81
C GLY A 40 -14.31 0.00 18.36
N GLY A 41 -13.03 0.34 18.15
CA GLY A 41 -11.89 -0.47 18.57
C GLY A 41 -11.58 -1.58 17.57
N PHE A 42 -10.45 -2.26 17.77
CA PHE A 42 -9.95 -3.26 16.85
C PHE A 42 -10.04 -4.66 17.47
N GLY A 43 -11.03 -5.44 17.06
CA GLY A 43 -11.26 -6.80 17.56
C GLY A 43 -11.75 -6.87 19.02
N THR A 44 -12.12 -5.73 19.62
CA THR A 44 -12.67 -5.65 20.99
C THR A 44 -14.16 -5.99 21.05
N THR A 45 -14.87 -5.79 19.93
CA THR A 45 -16.25 -6.22 19.73
C THR A 45 -16.28 -7.10 18.49
N ASN A 46 -17.02 -8.21 18.54
CA ASN A 46 -17.03 -9.18 17.45
C ASN A 46 -17.45 -8.52 16.12
N GLY A 47 -16.63 -8.69 15.08
CA GLY A 47 -16.85 -8.08 13.77
C GLY A 47 -16.50 -6.60 13.65
N VAL A 48 -15.98 -5.96 14.69
CA VAL A 48 -15.57 -4.55 14.67
C VAL A 48 -14.04 -4.47 14.65
N TYR A 49 -13.50 -3.96 13.54
CA TYR A 49 -12.06 -3.79 13.32
C TYR A 49 -11.75 -2.36 12.90
N GLU A 50 -11.91 -1.43 13.83
CA GLU A 50 -11.69 0.00 13.59
C GLU A 50 -10.36 0.49 14.16
N PHE A 51 -9.57 1.18 13.34
CA PHE A 51 -8.34 1.83 13.76
C PHE A 51 -8.66 3.16 14.44
N LEU A 52 -8.47 3.22 15.76
CA LEU A 52 -8.62 4.47 16.52
C LEU A 52 -7.48 5.43 16.17
N PRO A 53 -7.78 6.64 15.63
CA PRO A 53 -6.74 7.63 15.37
C PRO A 53 -6.05 8.06 16.66
N SER A 54 -4.71 8.02 16.67
CA SER A 54 -3.91 8.56 17.77
C SER A 54 -3.91 10.09 17.83
N TYR A 55 -4.28 10.75 16.72
CA TYR A 55 -4.39 12.19 16.62
C TYR A 55 -5.56 12.60 15.73
N ILE A 56 -6.35 13.56 16.21
CA ILE A 56 -7.42 14.19 15.44
C ILE A 56 -7.13 15.71 15.45
N PRO A 57 -6.99 16.35 14.28
CA PRO A 57 -6.77 17.80 14.22
C PRO A 57 -7.88 18.57 14.95
N ALA A 58 -7.52 19.68 15.59
CA ALA A 58 -8.49 20.55 16.25
C ALA A 58 -9.62 20.95 15.29
N GLY A 59 -10.86 20.87 15.76
CA GLY A 59 -12.05 21.18 14.96
C GLY A 59 -12.53 20.08 14.01
N LYS A 60 -11.91 18.89 14.02
CA LYS A 60 -12.35 17.72 13.22
C LYS A 60 -12.85 16.60 14.12
N ASN A 61 -13.74 15.78 13.57
CA ASN A 61 -14.11 14.49 14.16
C ASN A 61 -13.44 13.32 13.40
N VAL A 62 -13.67 12.09 13.86
CA VAL A 62 -13.07 10.87 13.26
C VAL A 62 -13.58 10.61 11.84
N GLU A 63 -14.83 10.94 11.55
CA GLU A 63 -15.43 10.75 10.22
C GLU A 63 -14.85 11.76 9.22
N ASP A 64 -14.64 13.01 9.63
CA ASP A 64 -13.92 14.01 8.82
C ASP A 64 -12.52 13.51 8.48
N LEU A 65 -11.80 12.99 9.48
CA LEU A 65 -10.45 12.45 9.31
C LEU A 65 -10.42 11.24 8.37
N LYS A 66 -11.35 10.28 8.55
CA LYS A 66 -11.52 9.12 7.67
C LYS A 66 -11.72 9.55 6.22
N LYS A 67 -12.66 10.48 5.99
CA LYS A 67 -12.98 10.99 4.66
C LYS A 67 -11.78 11.69 4.02
N GLU A 68 -11.09 12.55 4.77
CA GLU A 68 -9.91 13.24 4.28
C GLU A 68 -8.77 12.30 3.92
N LEU A 69 -8.43 11.35 4.79
CA LEU A 69 -7.36 10.38 4.54
C LEU A 69 -7.69 9.50 3.33
N THR A 70 -8.90 8.95 3.29
CA THR A 70 -9.39 8.13 2.17
C THR A 70 -9.32 8.90 0.85
N ASN A 71 -9.66 10.18 0.84
CA ASN A 71 -9.64 10.97 -0.39
C ASN A 71 -8.24 11.49 -0.76
N SER A 72 -7.32 11.60 0.19
CA SER A 72 -6.01 12.23 -0.04
C SER A 72 -5.08 11.37 -0.90
N ILE A 73 -5.07 10.05 -0.68
CA ILE A 73 -4.18 9.11 -1.39
C ILE A 73 -4.77 8.79 -2.77
N LYS A 74 -4.03 9.16 -3.81
CA LYS A 74 -4.44 9.07 -5.22
C LYS A 74 -3.79 7.92 -5.98
N ALA A 75 -2.67 7.40 -5.49
CA ALA A 75 -1.98 6.26 -6.09
C ALA A 75 -1.21 5.49 -5.01
N VAL A 76 -0.96 4.22 -5.27
CA VAL A 76 -0.18 3.37 -4.38
C VAL A 76 0.78 2.50 -5.20
N ALA A 77 1.99 2.30 -4.69
CA ALA A 77 3.03 1.54 -5.37
C ALA A 77 3.71 0.53 -4.42
N PRO A 78 3.05 -0.58 -4.06
CA PRO A 78 3.70 -1.59 -3.25
C PRO A 78 4.79 -2.35 -4.03
N SER A 79 5.99 -2.42 -3.46
CA SER A 79 7.07 -3.25 -3.98
C SER A 79 7.15 -4.53 -3.15
N TYR A 80 6.96 -5.69 -3.81
CA TYR A 80 7.10 -7.03 -3.22
C TYR A 80 6.52 -7.12 -1.80
N GLY A 81 5.35 -6.50 -1.60
CA GLY A 81 4.63 -6.50 -0.33
C GLY A 81 3.55 -7.58 -0.32
N PRO A 82 3.27 -8.19 0.84
CA PRO A 82 2.13 -9.09 0.96
C PRO A 82 0.83 -8.32 1.15
N SER A 83 -0.18 -8.61 0.31
CA SER A 83 -1.49 -7.94 0.36
C SER A 83 -2.54 -8.72 1.16
N ASP A 84 -2.27 -9.99 1.47
CA ASP A 84 -3.11 -10.86 2.29
C ASP A 84 -2.34 -11.31 3.54
N ALA A 85 -3.00 -11.24 4.70
CA ALA A 85 -2.48 -11.73 5.98
C ALA A 85 -2.09 -13.20 5.94
N ALA A 86 -2.69 -14.00 5.04
CA ALA A 86 -2.31 -15.38 4.84
C ALA A 86 -0.80 -15.55 4.54
N ASP A 87 -0.17 -14.56 3.89
CA ASP A 87 1.25 -14.59 3.49
C ASP A 87 2.20 -14.25 4.64
N PHE A 88 1.70 -13.63 5.72
CA PHE A 88 2.52 -13.22 6.87
C PHE A 88 1.94 -13.62 8.24
N LYS A 89 0.90 -14.47 8.27
CA LYS A 89 0.23 -14.92 9.50
C LYS A 89 1.15 -15.61 10.51
N MET A 90 2.30 -16.14 10.08
CA MET A 90 3.30 -16.72 10.98
C MET A 90 3.93 -15.69 11.93
N PHE A 91 3.78 -14.40 11.64
CA PHE A 91 4.22 -13.30 12.51
C PHE A 91 3.11 -12.72 13.38
N ILE A 92 1.91 -13.34 13.38
CA ILE A 92 0.72 -12.81 14.05
C ILE A 92 0.27 -13.81 15.14
N GLU A 93 0.04 -13.31 16.36
CA GLU A 93 -0.46 -14.13 17.46
C GLU A 93 -1.95 -14.46 17.34
N LYS A 94 -2.73 -13.56 16.74
CA LYS A 94 -4.17 -13.76 16.49
C LYS A 94 -4.40 -14.81 15.42
N THR A 95 -5.44 -15.62 15.59
CA THR A 95 -5.78 -16.72 14.68
C THR A 95 -7.19 -16.61 14.10
N ASP A 96 -7.94 -15.56 14.43
CA ASP A 96 -9.30 -15.39 13.94
C ASP A 96 -9.31 -14.81 12.52
N GLN A 97 -10.19 -15.36 11.68
CA GLN A 97 -10.29 -14.97 10.28
C GLN A 97 -10.69 -13.50 10.12
N GLY A 98 -11.53 -12.97 11.01
CA GLY A 98 -11.94 -11.57 10.96
C GLY A 98 -10.75 -10.62 11.14
N TYR A 99 -9.83 -10.93 12.05
CA TYR A 99 -8.60 -10.15 12.24
C TYR A 99 -7.71 -10.21 11.00
N PHE A 100 -7.52 -11.40 10.42
CA PHE A 100 -6.76 -11.55 9.18
C PHE A 100 -7.39 -10.77 8.02
N ASP A 101 -8.70 -10.85 7.83
CA ASP A 101 -9.40 -10.11 6.78
C ASP A 101 -9.31 -8.59 7.01
N ALA A 102 -9.40 -8.14 8.25
CA ALA A 102 -9.33 -6.71 8.60
C ALA A 102 -7.97 -6.08 8.29
N ILE A 103 -6.88 -6.83 8.44
CA ILE A 103 -5.53 -6.35 8.14
C ILE A 103 -5.04 -6.72 6.73
N SER A 104 -5.89 -7.31 5.87
CA SER A 104 -5.51 -7.74 4.53
C SER A 104 -5.98 -6.72 3.48
N PRO A 105 -5.12 -5.81 2.97
CA PRO A 105 -5.53 -4.80 1.99
C PRO A 105 -6.29 -5.36 0.78
N ILE A 106 -5.93 -6.56 0.31
CA ILE A 106 -6.62 -7.25 -0.80
C ILE A 106 -8.15 -7.41 -0.56
N LYS A 107 -8.61 -7.47 0.69
CA LYS A 107 -10.04 -7.62 1.05
C LYS A 107 -10.82 -6.30 1.00
N HIS A 108 -10.12 -5.17 0.87
CA HIS A 108 -10.71 -3.83 0.99
C HIS A 108 -10.55 -2.98 -0.28
N VAL A 109 -10.22 -3.61 -1.41
CA VAL A 109 -10.15 -2.94 -2.72
C VAL A 109 -11.54 -2.41 -3.11
N PRO A 110 -11.73 -1.08 -3.24
CA PRO A 110 -13.01 -0.52 -3.64
C PRO A 110 -13.23 -0.69 -5.14
N ALA A 111 -14.49 -0.66 -5.59
CA ALA A 111 -14.78 -0.52 -7.01
C ALA A 111 -14.22 0.81 -7.52
N ALA A 112 -13.62 0.82 -8.72
CA ALA A 112 -13.04 2.02 -9.32
C ALA A 112 -14.07 3.13 -9.57
N THR A 113 -15.34 2.76 -9.71
CA THR A 113 -16.47 3.71 -9.80
C THR A 113 -16.76 4.43 -8.48
N GLN A 114 -16.39 3.84 -7.35
CA GLN A 114 -16.48 4.47 -6.02
C GLN A 114 -15.22 5.26 -5.70
N ARG A 115 -14.04 4.67 -5.97
CA ARG A 115 -12.73 5.30 -5.78
C ARG A 115 -11.72 4.72 -6.75
N GLY A 116 -11.34 5.50 -7.74
CA GLY A 116 -10.20 5.19 -8.60
C GLY A 116 -8.89 5.34 -7.83
N LEU A 117 -8.15 4.24 -7.70
CA LEU A 117 -6.87 4.17 -7.01
C LEU A 117 -5.91 3.35 -7.89
N PRO A 118 -5.16 3.99 -8.81
CA PRO A 118 -4.15 3.30 -9.60
C PRO A 118 -3.08 2.64 -8.73
N HIS A 119 -2.66 1.44 -9.13
CA HIS A 119 -1.64 0.64 -8.46
C HIS A 119 -0.43 0.42 -9.37
N PHE A 120 0.77 0.55 -8.80
CA PHE A 120 2.01 0.08 -9.40
C PHE A 120 2.54 -1.10 -8.57
N ILE A 121 2.61 -2.29 -9.15
CA ILE A 121 3.02 -3.49 -8.42
C ILE A 121 4.30 -4.01 -9.03
N VAL A 122 5.33 -4.26 -8.21
CA VAL A 122 6.60 -4.77 -8.69
C VAL A 122 7.16 -5.87 -7.79
N ARG A 123 7.69 -6.94 -8.41
CA ARG A 123 8.29 -8.09 -7.72
C ARG A 123 9.47 -8.64 -8.54
N GLY A 124 10.50 -9.16 -7.88
CA GLY A 124 11.59 -9.89 -8.58
C GLY A 124 11.18 -11.31 -8.96
N THR A 125 11.61 -11.84 -10.10
CA THR A 125 11.23 -13.21 -10.52
C THR A 125 11.87 -14.30 -9.67
N LYS A 126 12.98 -14.01 -9.00
CA LYS A 126 13.68 -14.90 -8.07
C LYS A 126 13.42 -14.59 -6.60
N ASP A 127 12.37 -13.82 -6.28
CA ASP A 127 11.99 -13.54 -4.90
C ASP A 127 11.56 -14.86 -4.19
N PRO A 128 12.27 -15.29 -3.13
CA PRO A 128 11.96 -16.52 -2.41
C PRO A 128 10.96 -16.31 -1.27
N ILE A 129 10.59 -15.07 -0.96
CA ILE A 129 9.79 -14.71 0.22
C ILE A 129 8.33 -14.53 -0.18
N ILE A 130 8.08 -13.69 -1.18
CA ILE A 130 6.72 -13.38 -1.61
C ILE A 130 6.42 -14.21 -2.85
N PRO A 131 5.52 -15.21 -2.82
CA PRO A 131 5.26 -16.05 -3.97
C PRO A 131 4.60 -15.25 -5.10
N ILE A 132 4.86 -15.62 -6.36
CA ILE A 132 4.24 -14.95 -7.52
C ILE A 132 2.71 -14.97 -7.45
N LYS A 133 2.16 -16.05 -6.90
CA LYS A 133 0.72 -16.23 -6.69
C LYS A 133 0.10 -15.12 -5.82
N ALA A 134 0.80 -14.61 -4.81
CA ALA A 134 0.28 -13.50 -3.99
C ALA A 134 0.07 -12.24 -4.84
N VAL A 135 1.00 -11.96 -5.76
CA VAL A 135 0.91 -10.83 -6.69
C VAL A 135 -0.17 -11.07 -7.74
N ASP A 136 -0.30 -12.29 -8.26
CA ASP A 136 -1.35 -12.68 -9.22
C ASP A 136 -2.75 -12.49 -8.62
N ASP A 137 -2.96 -12.99 -7.40
CA ASP A 137 -4.24 -12.90 -6.71
C ASP A 137 -4.62 -11.43 -6.46
N TYR A 138 -3.66 -10.60 -6.05
CA TYR A 138 -3.92 -9.19 -5.81
C TYR A 138 -4.23 -8.42 -7.10
N GLU A 139 -3.46 -8.64 -8.17
CA GLU A 139 -3.73 -8.03 -9.47
C GLU A 139 -5.11 -8.43 -10.00
N ALA A 140 -5.51 -9.70 -9.82
CA ALA A 140 -6.83 -10.18 -10.22
C ALA A 140 -7.95 -9.43 -9.48
N VAL A 141 -7.83 -9.25 -8.16
CA VAL A 141 -8.81 -8.49 -7.35
C VAL A 141 -8.88 -7.02 -7.81
N LEU A 142 -7.73 -6.37 -8.02
CA LEU A 142 -7.67 -4.99 -8.50
C LEU A 142 -8.35 -4.82 -9.86
N LYS A 143 -8.05 -5.71 -10.82
CA LYS A 143 -8.67 -5.70 -12.15
C LYS A 143 -10.16 -5.98 -12.09
N ALA A 144 -10.60 -6.92 -11.27
CA ALA A 144 -12.01 -7.23 -11.07
C ALA A 144 -12.78 -6.03 -10.50
N ALA A 145 -12.14 -5.23 -9.63
CA ALA A 145 -12.69 -3.97 -9.13
C ALA A 145 -12.61 -2.80 -10.13
N GLY A 146 -12.01 -3.01 -11.31
CA GLY A 146 -11.86 -1.99 -12.36
C GLY A 146 -10.70 -1.01 -12.12
N GLN A 147 -9.80 -1.30 -11.19
CA GLN A 147 -8.66 -0.42 -10.88
C GLN A 147 -7.62 -0.46 -12.02
N LYS A 148 -6.94 0.67 -12.24
CA LYS A 148 -5.77 0.70 -13.13
C LYS A 148 -4.59 0.04 -12.41
N VAL A 149 -3.95 -0.94 -13.05
CA VAL A 149 -2.78 -1.63 -12.51
C VAL A 149 -1.64 -1.59 -13.52
N GLU A 150 -0.46 -1.16 -13.07
CA GLU A 150 0.81 -1.32 -13.79
C GLU A 150 1.67 -2.34 -13.04
N ARG A 151 1.83 -3.53 -13.62
CA ARG A 151 2.58 -4.63 -13.01
C ARG A 151 3.94 -4.82 -13.68
N TYR A 152 4.94 -5.09 -12.87
CA TYR A 152 6.31 -5.33 -13.31
C TYR A 152 6.92 -6.54 -12.60
N GLU A 153 7.47 -7.46 -13.39
CA GLU A 153 8.32 -8.54 -12.90
C GLU A 153 9.77 -8.26 -13.29
N VAL A 154 10.65 -8.22 -12.29
CA VAL A 154 12.06 -7.88 -12.48
C VAL A 154 12.85 -9.17 -12.68
N GLU A 155 13.18 -9.45 -13.95
CA GLU A 155 13.85 -10.69 -14.32
C GLU A 155 15.20 -10.84 -13.60
N GLY A 156 15.35 -11.95 -12.87
CA GLY A 156 16.57 -12.29 -12.16
C GLY A 156 16.77 -11.59 -10.81
N ALA A 157 15.90 -10.66 -10.42
CA ALA A 157 15.96 -10.02 -9.10
C ALA A 157 15.36 -10.91 -8.01
N GLY A 158 16.01 -10.91 -6.84
CA GLY A 158 15.50 -11.53 -5.62
C GLY A 158 14.55 -10.60 -4.86
N HIS A 159 14.34 -10.88 -3.57
CA HIS A 159 13.65 -9.95 -2.67
C HIS A 159 14.51 -8.71 -2.39
N ALA A 160 13.87 -7.59 -2.04
CA ALA A 160 14.54 -6.37 -1.56
C ALA A 160 15.50 -5.69 -2.56
N PHE A 161 15.20 -5.72 -3.86
CA PHE A 161 16.07 -5.08 -4.87
C PHE A 161 16.01 -3.54 -4.89
N PHE A 162 15.10 -2.92 -4.13
CA PHE A 162 15.12 -1.46 -3.87
C PHE A 162 15.86 -1.07 -2.60
N ASP A 163 16.33 -2.02 -1.78
CA ASP A 163 17.11 -1.69 -0.59
C ASP A 163 18.36 -0.90 -0.96
N TRP A 164 18.70 0.07 -0.12
CA TRP A 164 19.96 0.80 -0.22
C TRP A 164 20.70 0.77 1.11
N LYS A 165 21.93 0.23 1.08
CA LYS A 165 22.88 0.17 2.18
C LYS A 165 24.27 0.46 1.60
N PRO A 166 25.20 1.06 2.38
CA PRO A 166 26.52 1.46 1.87
C PRO A 166 27.49 0.29 1.66
N ASP A 167 26.99 -0.91 1.35
CA ASP A 167 27.80 -2.06 0.95
C ASP A 167 27.71 -2.30 -0.56
N ALA A 168 28.79 -2.84 -1.12
CA ALA A 168 28.95 -2.96 -2.57
C ALA A 168 27.89 -3.88 -3.23
N VAL A 169 27.40 -4.89 -2.52
CA VAL A 169 26.45 -5.87 -3.08
C VAL A 169 25.05 -5.26 -3.17
N THR A 170 24.61 -4.59 -2.11
CA THR A 170 23.31 -3.89 -2.12
C THR A 170 23.33 -2.73 -3.11
N ILE A 171 24.40 -1.94 -3.18
CA ILE A 171 24.53 -0.87 -4.19
C ILE A 171 24.44 -1.44 -5.61
N ALA A 172 25.21 -2.49 -5.93
CA ALA A 172 25.17 -3.09 -7.26
C ALA A 172 23.79 -3.69 -7.60
N THR A 173 23.10 -4.25 -6.61
CA THR A 173 21.72 -4.78 -6.77
C THR A 173 20.75 -3.64 -7.06
N PHE A 174 20.83 -2.55 -6.29
CA PHE A 174 20.00 -1.36 -6.46
C PHE A 174 20.26 -0.68 -7.81
N GLU A 175 21.52 -0.52 -8.22
CA GLU A 175 21.87 0.05 -9.53
C GLU A 175 21.35 -0.81 -10.68
N LYS A 176 21.49 -2.13 -10.57
CA LYS A 176 21.08 -3.08 -11.61
C LYS A 176 19.55 -3.18 -11.74
N TYR A 177 18.85 -3.32 -10.62
CA TYR A 177 17.42 -3.66 -10.59
C TYR A 177 16.56 -2.54 -10.01
N GLY A 178 17.02 -1.84 -8.99
CA GLY A 178 16.27 -0.74 -8.35
C GLY A 178 16.10 0.46 -9.28
N VAL A 179 17.19 1.06 -9.75
CA VAL A 179 17.17 2.31 -10.53
C VAL A 179 16.19 2.26 -11.73
N PRO A 180 16.20 1.21 -12.60
CA PRO A 180 15.29 1.17 -13.74
C PRO A 180 13.80 1.13 -13.35
N TYR A 181 13.45 0.46 -12.24
CA TYR A 181 12.07 0.30 -11.81
C TYR A 181 11.60 1.43 -10.89
N ALA A 182 12.51 2.11 -10.19
CA ALA A 182 12.24 3.38 -9.52
C ALA A 182 11.87 4.46 -10.55
N GLU A 183 12.56 4.49 -11.70
CA GLU A 183 12.20 5.41 -12.79
C GLU A 183 10.82 5.08 -13.40
N LYS A 184 10.44 3.80 -13.49
CA LYS A 184 9.08 3.40 -13.92
C LYS A 184 8.03 3.83 -12.90
N MET A 185 8.29 3.63 -11.61
CA MET A 185 7.41 4.07 -10.53
C MET A 185 7.23 5.59 -10.53
N ARG A 186 8.33 6.34 -10.74
CA ARG A 186 8.28 7.80 -10.90
C ARG A 186 7.39 8.21 -12.08
N LYS A 187 7.58 7.61 -13.26
CA LYS A 187 6.74 7.87 -14.45
C LYS A 187 5.27 7.52 -14.21
N PHE A 188 5.00 6.44 -13.48
CA PHE A 188 3.64 6.09 -13.07
C PHE A 188 3.02 7.20 -12.23
N PHE A 189 3.72 7.70 -11.20
CA PHE A 189 3.23 8.82 -10.39
C PHE A 189 3.07 10.10 -11.20
N ASP A 190 4.02 10.43 -12.08
CA ASP A 190 3.90 11.59 -12.95
C ASP A 190 2.65 11.50 -13.83
N GLY A 191 2.41 10.30 -14.37
CA GLY A 191 1.22 9.99 -15.14
C GLY A 191 -0.07 10.00 -14.32
N VAL A 192 -0.02 10.04 -12.98
CA VAL A 192 -1.21 10.26 -12.14
C VAL A 192 -1.38 11.76 -11.84
N PHE A 193 -0.30 12.49 -11.57
CA PHE A 193 -0.37 13.84 -10.98
C PHE A 193 -0.17 15.01 -11.94
N TYR A 194 0.49 14.80 -13.09
CA TYR A 194 0.95 15.89 -13.97
C TYR A 194 0.48 15.73 -15.42
N LYS A 195 -0.71 15.16 -15.62
CA LYS A 195 -1.36 15.13 -16.95
C LYS A 195 -1.83 16.50 -17.41
#